data_AF-A0A947VBR9-F1
#
_entry.id   AF-A0A947VBR9-F1
#
_cell.length_a   1.000
_cell.length_b   1.000
_cell.length_c   1.000
_cell.angle_alpha   90.00
_cell.angle_beta   90.00
_cell.angle_gamma   90.00
#
_symmetry.space_group_name_H-M   'P 1'
#
loop_
_entity.id
_entity.type
_entity.pdbx_description
1 polymer ?
#
loop_
_entity_poly.entity_id
_entity_poly.type
_entity_poly.pdbx_seq_one_letter_code
_entity_poly.pdbx_strand_id
1 'polypeptide(L)' 'MSRLICYCFGYTEEDLRQDALEHGRSLIMERITAERKGGRCQCAEKNPAGC' A
#
# COMPACT_ATOMS: atom_id res chain seq x y z
N MET A 1 -11.26 1.10 -13.38
CA MET A 1 -10.71 1.86 -12.24
C MET A 1 -9.85 0.90 -11.44
N SER A 2 -8.60 1.25 -11.15
CA SER A 2 -7.71 0.40 -10.34
C SER A 2 -8.21 0.36 -8.90
N ARG A 3 -8.15 -0.82 -8.27
CA ARG A 3 -8.59 -1.01 -6.90
C ARG A 3 -7.61 -0.32 -5.95
N LEU A 4 -8.12 0.46 -4.99
CA LEU A 4 -7.30 1.01 -3.92
C LEU A 4 -6.85 -0.14 -3.00
N ILE A 5 -5.53 -0.32 -2.85
CA ILE A 5 -4.93 -1.36 -2.02
C ILE A 5 -4.57 -0.78 -0.65
N CYS A 6 -3.99 0.41 -0.60
CA CYS A 6 -3.62 1.06 0.65
C CYS A 6 -4.44 2.33 0.88
N TYR A 7 -5.41 2.25 1.79
CA TYR A 7 -6.24 3.40 2.20
C TYR A 7 -5.47 4.45 3.03
N CYS A 8 -4.34 4.06 3.63
CA CYS A 8 -3.52 5.00 4.41
C CYS A 8 -2.70 5.94 3.54
N PHE A 9 -2.16 5.42 2.43
CA PHE A 9 -1.18 6.11 1.58
C PHE A 9 -1.68 6.34 0.14
N GLY A 10 -2.89 5.87 -0.20
CA GLY A 10 -3.50 6.12 -1.51
C GLY A 10 -3.03 5.19 -2.63
N TYR A 11 -2.28 4.13 -2.33
CA TYR A 11 -1.75 3.24 -3.37
C TYR A 11 -2.81 2.32 -3.96
N THR A 12 -2.85 2.28 -5.29
CA THR A 12 -3.72 1.41 -6.09
C THR A 12 -2.98 0.16 -6.55
N GLU A 13 -3.73 -0.84 -7.00
CA GLU A 13 -3.18 -2.06 -7.59
C GLU A 13 -2.27 -1.76 -8.79
N GLU A 14 -2.59 -0.74 -9.57
CA GLU A 14 -1.79 -0.32 -10.72
C GLU A 14 -0.46 0.28 -10.26
N ASP A 15 -0.47 1.10 -9.21
CA ASP A 15 0.77 1.67 -8.66
C ASP A 15 1.72 0.56 -8.20
N LEU A 16 1.20 -0.47 -7.52
CA LEU A 16 2.00 -1.62 -7.09
C LEU A 16 2.55 -2.42 -8.29
N ARG A 17 1.74 -2.58 -9.35
CA ARG A 17 2.19 -3.27 -10.57
C ARG A 17 3.27 -2.49 -11.30
N GLN A 18 3.06 -1.20 -11.53
CA GLN A 18 4.03 -0.34 -12.23
C GLN A 18 5.34 -0.25 -11.45
N ASP A 19 5.28 -0.04 -10.13
CA ASP A 19 6.44 -0.03 -9.25
C ASP A 19 7.22 -1.37 -9.29
N ALA A 20 6.51 -2.51 -9.29
CA ALA A 20 7.15 -3.81 -9.44
C ALA A 20 7.78 -4.04 -10.83
N LEU A 21 7.13 -3.56 -11.90
CA LEU A 21 7.66 -3.66 -13.26
C LEU A 21 8.90 -2.76 -13.46
N GLU A 22 8.88 -1.56 -12.88
CA GLU A 22 9.97 -0.58 -12.99
C GLU A 22 11.21 -1.00 -12.18
N HIS A 23 11.00 -1.52 -10.97
CA HIS A 23 12.11 -1.80 -10.04
C HIS A 23 12.44 -3.30 -9.90
N GLY A 24 11.69 -4.18 -10.56
CA GLY A 24 11.79 -5.64 -10.42
C GLY A 24 11.28 -6.19 -9.07
N ARG A 25 10.82 -5.31 -8.18
CA ARG A 25 10.19 -5.60 -6.88
C ARG A 25 9.35 -4.40 -6.47
N SER A 26 8.33 -4.59 -5.64
CA SER A 26 7.51 -3.46 -5.22
C SER A 26 8.11 -2.71 -4.02
N LEU A 27 8.72 -1.55 -4.26
CA LEU A 27 9.17 -0.63 -3.22
C LEU A 27 8.00 -0.03 -2.44
N ILE A 28 6.85 0.15 -3.10
CA ILE A 28 5.60 0.56 -2.46
C ILE A 28 5.19 -0.46 -1.39
N MET A 29 5.27 -1.76 -1.68
CA MET A 29 4.97 -2.82 -0.71
C MET A 29 5.96 -2.84 0.46
N GLU A 30 7.24 -2.62 0.19
CA GLU A 30 8.27 -2.49 1.24
C GLU A 30 7.95 -1.32 2.17
N ARG A 31 7.59 -0.17 1.58
CA ARG A 31 7.18 1.02 2.32
C ARG A 31 5.94 0.76 3.16
N ILE A 32 4.86 0.23 2.59
CA ILE A 32 3.62 -0.09 3.34
C ILE A 32 3.95 -0.99 4.53
N THR A 33 4.80 -2.00 4.32
CA THR A 33 5.20 -2.93 5.39
C THR A 33 5.98 -2.24 6.50
N ALA A 34 6.91 -1.34 6.15
CA ALA A 34 7.70 -0.57 7.10
C ALA A 34 6.82 0.43 7.90
N GLU A 35 5.92 1.13 7.23
CA GLU A 35 4.97 2.06 7.85
C GLU A 35 4.02 1.34 8.81
N ARG A 36 3.53 0.16 8.41
CA ARG A 36 2.68 -0.69 9.26
C ARG A 36 3.42 -1.12 10.52
N LYS A 37 4.67 -1.59 10.40
CA LYS A 37 5.51 -1.95 11.56
C LYS A 37 5.82 -0.74 12.44
N GLY A 38 5.96 0.45 11.84
CA GLY A 38 6.20 1.71 12.54
C GLY A 38 4.95 2.32 13.20
N GLY A 39 3.80 1.66 13.15
CA GLY A 39 2.55 2.17 13.75
C GLY A 39 1.96 3.39 13.05
N ARG A 40 2.39 3.68 11.81
CA ARG A 40 1.93 4.86 11.04
C ARG A 40 0.70 4.57 10.18
N CYS A 41 0.28 3.30 10.10
CA CYS A 41 -0.95 2.91 9.42
C CYS A 41 -2.18 3.14 10.30
N GLN A 42 -3.18 3.81 9.75
CA GLN A 42 -4.52 4.01 10.35
C GLN A 42 -5.54 3.04 9.74
N CYS A 43 -5.13 1.81 9.43
CA CYS A 43 -5.98 0.86 8.71
C CYS A 43 -7.28 0.53 9.47
N ALA A 44 -7.26 0.52 10.81
CA ALA A 44 -8.46 0.29 11.61
C ALA A 44 -9.56 1.35 11.38
N GLU A 45 -9.17 2.57 11.01
CA GLU A 45 -10.10 3.69 10.77
C GLU A 45 -10.37 3.90 9.28
N LYS A 46 -9.35 3.75 8.43
CA LYS A 46 -9.39 4.10 7.00
C LYS A 46 -9.71 2.92 6.08
N ASN A 47 -9.39 1.69 6.47
CA ASN A 47 -9.66 0.52 5.65
C ASN A 47 -10.98 -0.13 6.10
N PRO A 48 -12.02 -0.19 5.25
CA PRO A 48 -13.31 -0.79 5.60
C PRO A 48 -13.21 -2.25 6.06
N ALA A 49 -12.16 -2.96 5.64
CA ALA A 49 -11.91 -4.34 6.03
C ALA A 49 -11.10 -4.50 7.32
N GLY A 50 -10.55 -3.42 7.88
CA GLY A 50 -9.51 -3.49 8.92
C GLY A 50 -8.15 -3.95 8.35
N CYS A 51 -7.16 -4.19 9.21
CA CYS A 51 -5.82 -4.67 8.83
C CYS A 51 -5.52 -6.06 9.35
#